data_AF-A0A1F9A6I7-F1
#
_entry.id   AF-A0A1F9A6I7-F1
#
_cell.length_a   1.000
_cell.length_b   1.000
_cell.length_c   1.000
_cell.angle_alpha   90.00
_cell.angle_beta   90.00
_cell.angle_gamma   90.00
#
_symmetry.space_group_name_H-M   'P 1'
#
loop_
_entity.id
_entity.type
_entity.pdbx_description
1 polymer ?
#
loop_
_entity_poly.entity_id
_entity_poly.type
_entity_poly.pdbx_seq_one_letter_code
_entity_poly.pdbx_strand_id
1 'polypeptide(L)'
;MLALFAGVDDVDAQTVRGRLYRQTPSGSYPASYVRLTLYNFGPDGGRSAPVYSGSDGTYYFNGIPPGDYTLEVWIDANRSMNFRLHVVNQPYTDIGPIHIP
;
A
#
# COMPACT_ATOMS: atom_id res chain seq x y z
N MET A 1 -9.58 -36.02 27.26
CA MET A 1 -8.74 -34.80 27.18
C MET A 1 -9.16 -34.06 25.93
N LEU A 2 -9.83 -32.92 26.10
CA LEU A 2 -10.38 -32.09 25.03
C LEU A 2 -9.29 -31.11 24.60
N ALA A 3 -8.84 -31.17 23.35
CA ALA A 3 -7.97 -30.14 22.79
C ALA A 3 -8.84 -29.03 22.20
N LEU A 4 -8.74 -27.86 22.81
CA LEU A 4 -9.34 -26.59 22.41
C LEU A 4 -8.76 -26.16 21.07
N PHE A 5 -9.63 -25.74 20.14
CA PHE A 5 -9.24 -25.12 18.88
C PHE A 5 -8.49 -23.82 19.16
N ALA A 6 -7.18 -23.79 18.90
CA ALA A 6 -6.54 -22.52 18.56
C ALA A 6 -6.88 -22.28 17.09
N GLY A 7 -7.92 -21.47 16.86
CA GLY A 7 -8.10 -20.85 15.56
C GLY A 7 -6.77 -20.20 15.21
N VAL A 8 -6.18 -20.61 14.10
CA VAL A 8 -5.36 -19.67 13.36
C VAL A 8 -6.40 -18.65 12.93
N ASP A 9 -6.53 -17.56 13.66
CA ASP A 9 -7.09 -16.34 13.09
C ASP A 9 -6.07 -15.97 11.99
N ASP A 10 -6.17 -16.64 10.85
CA ASP A 10 -5.60 -16.18 9.58
C ASP A 10 -6.39 -14.89 9.33
N VAL A 11 -5.96 -13.82 10.00
CA VAL A 11 -6.40 -12.46 9.72
C VAL A 11 -5.92 -12.22 8.32
N ASP A 12 -6.80 -12.54 7.37
CA ASP A 12 -6.60 -12.56 5.92
C ASP A 12 -5.58 -11.49 5.52
N ALA A 13 -4.31 -11.90 5.43
CA ALA A 13 -3.19 -11.01 5.23
C ALA A 13 -3.25 -10.53 3.78
N GLN A 14 -3.87 -9.37 3.52
CA GLN A 14 -4.15 -8.95 2.14
C GLN A 14 -2.94 -8.32 1.49
N THR A 15 -2.82 -8.53 0.18
CA THR A 15 -1.81 -7.85 -0.63
C THR A 15 -2.42 -6.62 -1.29
N VAL A 16 -2.02 -5.43 -0.86
CA VAL A 16 -2.35 -4.17 -1.53
C VAL A 16 -1.31 -3.92 -2.60
N ARG A 17 -1.71 -3.85 -3.86
CA ARG A 17 -0.78 -3.67 -4.99
C ARG A 17 -1.26 -2.58 -5.92
N GLY A 18 -0.31 -1.96 -6.61
CA GLY A 18 -0.61 -0.90 -7.56
C GLY A 18 0.59 -0.54 -8.41
N ARG A 19 0.45 0.55 -9.16
CA ARG A 19 1.50 1.06 -10.04
C ARG A 19 1.60 2.57 -9.96
N LEU A 20 2.83 3.06 -9.89
CA LEU A 20 3.15 4.47 -9.92
C LEU A 20 3.70 4.88 -11.28
N TYR A 21 3.26 6.06 -11.71
CA TYR A 21 3.77 6.75 -12.88
C TYR A 21 4.26 8.14 -12.51
N ARG A 22 5.41 8.53 -13.04
CA ARG A 22 5.87 9.92 -13.03
C ARG A 22 5.31 10.62 -14.27
N GLN A 23 4.68 11.75 -14.05
CA GLN A 23 4.05 12.56 -15.07
C GLN A 23 4.88 13.80 -15.35
N THR A 24 5.29 13.94 -16.60
CA THR A 24 6.07 15.09 -17.09
C THR A 24 5.35 15.75 -18.26
N PRO A 25 5.72 16.98 -18.66
CA PRO A 25 5.12 17.61 -19.84
C PRO A 25 5.30 16.79 -21.13
N SER A 26 6.33 15.96 -21.22
CA SER A 26 6.64 15.11 -22.39
C SER A 26 6.00 13.73 -22.34
N GLY A 27 5.34 13.35 -21.24
CA GLY A 27 4.67 12.05 -21.12
C GLY A 27 4.73 11.45 -19.73
N SER A 28 4.29 10.19 -19.65
CA SER A 28 4.20 9.41 -18.42
C SER A 28 5.10 8.18 -18.51
N TYR A 29 5.87 7.92 -17.46
CA TYR A 29 6.75 6.75 -17.37
C TYR A 29 6.68 6.13 -15.97
N PRO A 30 7.05 4.86 -15.80
CA PRO A 30 7.02 4.21 -14.49
C PRO A 30 7.86 4.94 -13.45
N ALA A 31 7.25 5.24 -12.29
CA ALA A 31 8.00 5.84 -11.19
C ALA A 31 8.73 4.74 -10.41
N SER A 32 10.02 4.60 -10.67
CA SER A 32 10.88 3.58 -10.05
C SER A 32 11.46 4.03 -8.72
N TYR A 33 11.65 3.10 -7.79
CA TYR A 33 12.34 3.31 -6.51
C TYR A 33 11.72 4.41 -5.63
N VAL A 34 10.43 4.68 -5.79
CA VAL A 34 9.69 5.63 -4.97
C VAL A 34 9.33 4.97 -3.65
N ARG A 35 9.58 5.63 -2.53
CA ARG A 35 9.20 5.14 -1.21
C ARG A 35 7.70 5.33 -0.98
N LEU A 36 7.02 4.28 -0.52
CA LEU A 36 5.62 4.30 -0.12
C LEU A 36 5.46 3.78 1.31
N THR A 37 4.47 4.30 2.02
CA THR A 37 4.01 3.75 3.31
C THR A 37 2.49 3.82 3.42
N LEU A 38 1.87 2.84 4.05
CA LEU A 38 0.46 2.91 4.45
C LEU A 38 0.34 3.41 5.88
N TYR A 39 -0.66 4.23 6.13
CA TYR A 39 -0.98 4.75 7.45
C TYR A 39 -2.47 4.63 7.74
N ASN A 40 -2.83 3.98 8.85
CA ASN A 40 -4.20 3.84 9.33
C ASN A 40 -4.42 4.79 10.52
N PHE A 41 -5.50 5.59 10.48
CA PHE A 41 -5.86 6.58 11.52
C PHE A 41 -6.80 6.01 12.60
N GLY A 42 -7.14 4.73 12.56
CA GLY A 42 -8.01 4.07 13.51
C GLY A 42 -7.41 3.95 14.92
N PRO A 43 -8.19 3.45 15.90
CA PRO A 43 -7.73 3.27 17.28
C PRO A 43 -6.55 2.28 17.40
N ASP A 44 -6.49 1.28 16.52
CA ASP A 44 -5.34 0.36 16.36
C ASP A 44 -4.38 0.83 15.25
N GLY A 45 -4.49 2.11 14.88
CA GLY A 45 -3.82 2.71 13.75
C GLY A 45 -2.30 2.67 13.86
N GLY A 46 -1.64 2.39 12.75
CA GLY A 46 -0.21 2.27 12.67
C GLY A 46 0.29 2.62 11.28
N ARG A 47 1.63 2.70 11.17
CA ARG A 47 2.31 2.92 9.90
C ARG A 47 3.00 1.64 9.46
N SER A 48 2.85 1.27 8.20
CA SER A 48 3.57 0.14 7.64
C SER A 48 5.08 0.40 7.60
N ALA A 49 5.86 -0.68 7.49
CA ALA A 49 7.21 -0.57 6.97
C ALA A 49 7.20 0.10 5.58
N PRO A 50 8.26 0.84 5.21
CA PRO A 50 8.37 1.40 3.87
C PRO A 50 8.53 0.29 2.83
N VAL A 51 7.85 0.47 1.71
CA VAL A 51 8.08 -0.32 0.48
C VAL A 51 8.57 0.60 -0.62
N TYR A 52 9.17 0.04 -1.66
CA TYR A 52 9.69 0.78 -2.80
C TYR A 52 9.06 0.26 -4.08
N SER A 53 8.70 1.15 -4.99
CA SER A 53 8.26 0.73 -6.32
C SER A 53 9.40 0.11 -7.12
N GLY A 54 9.09 -0.93 -7.89
CA GLY A 54 10.02 -1.58 -8.81
C GLY A 54 10.40 -0.70 -10.00
N SER A 55 11.32 -1.19 -10.84
CA SER A 55 11.75 -0.51 -12.07
C SER A 55 10.62 -0.31 -13.10
N ASP A 56 9.56 -1.09 -12.99
CA ASP A 56 8.34 -0.98 -13.78
C ASP A 56 7.24 -0.15 -13.09
N GLY A 57 7.54 0.45 -11.93
CA GLY A 57 6.65 1.28 -11.14
C GLY A 57 5.66 0.50 -10.27
N THR A 58 5.69 -0.83 -10.28
CA THR A 58 4.78 -1.65 -9.46
C THR A 58 5.20 -1.63 -7.99
N TYR A 59 4.23 -1.75 -7.07
CA TYR A 59 4.49 -1.88 -5.64
C TYR A 59 3.49 -2.85 -5.00
N TYR A 60 3.87 -3.42 -3.86
CA TYR A 60 3.05 -4.35 -3.09
C TYR A 60 3.30 -4.17 -1.59
N PHE A 61 2.22 -4.12 -0.81
CA PHE A 61 2.21 -4.24 0.64
C PHE A 61 1.54 -5.56 0.99
N ASN A 62 2.19 -6.40 1.78
CA ASN A 62 1.65 -7.69 2.20
C ASN A 62 1.16 -7.61 3.65
N GLY A 63 0.15 -8.42 3.99
CA GLY A 63 -0.33 -8.51 5.36
C GLY A 63 -1.04 -7.26 5.84
N ILE A 64 -1.79 -6.60 4.95
CA ILE A 64 -2.56 -5.42 5.30
C ILE A 64 -3.98 -5.85 5.68
N PRO A 65 -4.41 -5.65 6.94
CA PRO A 65 -5.79 -5.93 7.34
C PRO A 65 -6.78 -5.04 6.58
N PRO A 66 -8.01 -5.51 6.34
CA PRO A 66 -9.07 -4.69 5.78
C PRO A 66 -9.32 -3.40 6.59
N GLY A 67 -9.61 -2.30 5.89
CA GLY A 67 -9.83 -1.00 6.52
C GLY A 67 -9.48 0.18 5.63
N ASP A 68 -9.62 1.38 6.17
CA ASP A 68 -9.29 2.62 5.48
C ASP A 68 -7.86 3.06 5.79
N TYR A 69 -7.10 3.33 4.72
CA TYR A 69 -5.70 3.72 4.82
C TYR A 69 -5.43 5.00 4.03
N THR A 70 -4.39 5.70 4.45
CA THR A 70 -3.70 6.69 3.64
C THR A 70 -2.40 6.11 3.12
N LEU A 71 -2.29 6.00 1.80
CA LEU A 71 -1.04 5.72 1.12
C LEU A 71 -0.26 7.03 0.97
N GLU A 72 0.90 7.07 1.60
CA GLU A 72 1.84 8.17 1.49
C GLU A 72 2.93 7.80 0.49
N VAL A 73 3.04 8.59 -0.58
CA VAL A 73 4.01 8.43 -1.67
C VAL A 73 5.03 9.56 -1.57
N TRP A 74 6.29 9.22 -1.32
CA TRP A 74 7.36 10.20 -1.09
C TRP A 74 7.98 10.63 -2.42
N ILE A 75 7.71 11.86 -2.83
CA ILE A 75 8.19 12.42 -4.10
C ILE A 75 9.67 12.79 -4.00
N ASP A 76 10.06 13.30 -2.84
CA ASP A 76 11.42 13.64 -2.45
C ASP A 76 11.56 13.52 -0.92
N ALA A 77 12.73 13.84 -0.37
CA ALA A 77 13.02 13.66 1.06
C ALA A 77 12.08 14.44 1.99
N ASN A 78 11.48 15.54 1.51
CA ASN A 78 10.69 16.46 2.32
C ASN A 78 9.23 16.57 1.86
N ARG A 79 8.84 15.84 0.81
CA ARG A 79 7.52 15.96 0.21
C ARG A 79 6.90 14.61 -0.07
N SER A 80 5.67 14.45 0.40
CA SER A 80 4.83 13.30 0.10
C SER A 80 3.47 13.71 -0.42
N MET A 81 2.83 12.80 -1.16
CA MET A 81 1.45 12.89 -1.60
C MET A 81 0.63 11.78 -0.94
N ASN A 82 -0.58 12.12 -0.52
CA ASN A 82 -1.44 11.24 0.24
C ASN A 82 -2.64 10.79 -0.59
N PHE A 83 -2.89 9.50 -0.64
CA PHE A 83 -4.00 8.89 -1.37
C PHE A 83 -4.82 8.04 -0.42
N ARG A 84 -6.14 8.24 -0.39
CA ARG A 84 -7.04 7.42 0.43
C ARG A 84 -7.32 6.11 -0.29
N LEU A 85 -7.13 5.01 0.43
CA LEU A 85 -7.40 3.66 -0.04
C LEU A 85 -8.40 2.99 0.90
N HIS A 86 -9.25 2.16 0.33
CA HIS A 86 -10.10 1.24 1.09
C HIS A 86 -9.63 -0.18 0.78
N VAL A 87 -9.09 -0.87 1.79
CA VAL A 87 -8.66 -2.26 1.70
C VAL A 87 -9.83 -3.13 2.12
N VAL A 88 -10.30 -3.96 1.19
CA VAL A 88 -11.41 -4.89 1.44
C VAL A 88 -10.87 -6.27 1.84
N ASN A 89 -11.73 -7.10 2.44
CA ASN A 89 -11.39 -8.48 2.78
C ASN A 89 -11.38 -9.37 1.52
N GLN A 90 -10.35 -9.20 0.70
CA GLN A 90 -10.00 -10.00 -0.47
C GLN A 90 -8.48 -10.22 -0.58
N PRO A 91 -8.00 -11.37 -1.08
CA PRO A 91 -6.57 -11.71 -1.15
C PRO A 91 -5.69 -10.61 -1.78
N TYR A 92 -6.27 -9.88 -2.74
CA TYR A 92 -5.65 -8.73 -3.39
C TYR A 92 -6.57 -7.52 -3.34
N THR A 93 -6.01 -6.36 -3.02
CA THR A 93 -6.62 -5.06 -3.28
C THR A 93 -5.83 -4.38 -4.41
N ASP A 94 -6.46 -4.24 -5.56
CA ASP A 94 -5.89 -3.59 -6.74
C ASP A 94 -6.12 -2.08 -6.69
N ILE A 95 -5.04 -1.31 -6.61
CA ILE A 95 -5.07 0.15 -6.65
C ILE A 95 -4.85 0.61 -8.09
N GLY A 96 -5.74 1.50 -8.54
CA GLY A 96 -5.59 2.14 -9.84
C GLY A 96 -4.25 2.88 -9.98
N PRO A 97 -3.77 3.11 -11.21
CA PRO A 97 -2.51 3.82 -11.43
C PRO A 97 -2.48 5.17 -10.72
N ILE A 98 -1.41 5.42 -9.96
CA ILE A 98 -1.20 6.70 -9.28
C ILE A 98 -0.16 7.50 -10.06
N HIS A 99 -0.49 8.76 -10.34
CA HIS A 99 0.37 9.68 -11.07
C HIS A 99 0.98 10.68 -10.09
N ILE A 100 2.31 10.78 -10.11
CA ILE A 100 3.09 11.72 -9.33
C ILE A 100 3.88 12.67 -10.24
N PRO A 101 4.22 13.88 -9.78
CA PRO A 101 5.06 14.81 -10.55
C PRO A 101 6.51 14.33 -10.72
#